data_AF-A0A921FIV8-F1
#
_entry.id   AF-A0A921FIV8-F1
#
_cell.length_a   1.000
_cell.length_b   1.000
_cell.length_c   1.000
_cell.angle_alpha   90.00
_cell.angle_beta   90.00
_cell.angle_gamma   90.00
#
_symmetry.space_group_name_H-M   'P 1'
#
loop_
_entity.id
_entity.type
_entity.pdbx_description
1 polymer ?
#
loop_
_entity_poly.entity_id
_entity_poly.type
_entity_poly.pdbx_seq_one_letter_code
_entity_poly.pdbx_strand_id
1 'polypeptide(L)'
;MYQLKLEPQFKKDYQRLKHHHPELIDELMNTLNQLHLNGIVNAEYRPHILDNRGGNYNGSYEYHLSDGKVDVLVIYMPHKTNPSIRLIRVGSHNELFHSTLK
;
A
#
# COMPACT_ATOMS: atom_id res chain seq x y z
N MET A 1 6.17 10.02 -14.64
CA MET A 1 6.59 9.45 -13.34
C MET A 1 5.88 10.18 -12.22
N TYR A 2 5.46 9.45 -11.18
CA TYR A 2 4.74 9.96 -10.03
C TYR A 2 5.68 10.15 -8.84
N GLN A 3 5.59 11.28 -8.15
CA GLN A 3 6.29 11.48 -6.89
C GLN A 3 5.61 10.67 -5.78
N LEU A 4 6.34 9.70 -5.21
CA LEU A 4 5.85 8.93 -4.06
C LEU A 4 6.07 9.72 -2.77
N LYS A 5 4.99 9.94 -2.01
CA LYS A 5 4.98 10.64 -0.73
C LYS A 5 4.68 9.63 0.38
N LEU A 6 5.69 9.29 1.16
CA LEU A 6 5.60 8.35 2.27
C LEU A 6 4.93 9.01 3.47
N GLU A 7 3.77 8.52 3.89
CA GLU A 7 3.16 8.93 5.14
C GLU A 7 4.00 8.46 6.34
N PRO A 8 4.00 9.19 7.48
CA PRO A 8 4.75 8.78 8.66
C PRO A 8 4.40 7.37 9.14
N GLN A 9 3.13 6.97 9.03
CA GLN A 9 2.69 5.64 9.42
C GLN A 9 3.21 4.56 8.47
N PHE A 10 3.18 4.80 7.15
CA PHE A 10 3.78 3.90 6.16
C PHE A 10 5.25 3.61 6.46
N LYS A 11 6.03 4.62 6.89
CA LYS A 11 7.44 4.42 7.26
C LYS A 11 7.60 3.47 8.45
N LYS A 12 6.74 3.58 9.47
CA LYS A 12 6.76 2.69 10.65
C LYS A 12 6.35 1.27 10.26
N ASP A 13 5.33 1.16 9.42
CA ASP A 13 4.83 -0.09 8.91
C ASP A 13 5.88 -0.83 8.07
N TYR A 14 6.59 -0.11 7.19
CA TYR A 14 7.71 -0.67 6.43
C TYR A 14 8.79 -1.25 7.33
N GLN A 15 9.16 -0.58 8.43
CA GLN A 15 10.16 -1.13 9.36
C GLN A 15 9.68 -2.43 10.03
N ARG A 16 8.39 -2.51 10.37
CA ARG A 16 7.78 -3.74 10.89
C ARG A 16 7.76 -4.84 9.85
N LEU A 17 7.33 -4.54 8.63
CA LEU A 17 7.34 -5.49 7.51
C LEU A 17 8.75 -6.01 7.26
N LYS A 18 9.76 -5.14 7.20
CA LYS A 18 11.15 -5.54 7.00
C LYS A 18 11.66 -6.46 8.10
N HIS A 19 11.17 -6.31 9.32
CA HIS A 19 11.54 -7.16 10.44
C HIS A 19 10.85 -8.53 10.41
N HIS A 20 9.54 -8.56 10.13
CA HIS A 20 8.72 -9.77 10.20
C HIS A 20 8.65 -10.56 8.89
N HIS A 21 8.74 -9.87 7.76
CA HIS A 21 8.63 -10.39 6.40
C HIS A 21 9.73 -9.81 5.48
N PRO A 22 11.02 -10.02 5.81
CA PRO A 22 12.12 -9.52 4.98
C PRO A 22 12.05 -10.04 3.53
N GLU A 23 11.44 -11.21 3.30
CA GLU A 23 11.21 -11.82 1.99
C GLU A 23 10.32 -10.99 1.06
N LEU A 24 9.48 -10.09 1.60
CA LEU A 24 8.56 -9.27 0.81
C LEU A 24 9.16 -7.92 0.37
N ILE A 25 10.38 -7.59 0.82
CA ILE A 25 10.94 -6.26 0.61
C ILE A 25 11.29 -6.00 -0.85
N ASP A 26 11.86 -6.98 -1.54
CA ASP A 26 12.19 -6.84 -2.96
C ASP A 26 10.92 -6.69 -3.82
N GLU A 27 9.87 -7.46 -3.50
CA GLU A 27 8.57 -7.34 -4.16
C GLU A 27 7.93 -5.97 -3.90
N LEU A 28 7.94 -5.49 -2.66
CA LEU A 28 7.46 -4.15 -2.32
C LEU A 28 8.24 -3.07 -3.09
N MET A 29 9.56 -3.17 -3.17
CA MET A 29 10.36 -2.18 -3.92
C MET A 29 10.04 -2.21 -5.41
N ASN A 30 9.78 -3.40 -5.97
CA ASN A 30 9.32 -3.55 -7.35
C ASN A 30 7.95 -2.87 -7.57
N THR A 31 6.96 -3.11 -6.71
CA THR A 31 5.63 -2.50 -6.86
C THR A 31 5.67 -0.99 -6.63
N LEU A 32 6.50 -0.49 -5.72
CA LEU A 32 6.72 0.95 -5.56
C LEU A 32 7.34 1.57 -6.81
N ASN A 33 8.27 0.89 -7.48
CA ASN A 33 8.81 1.34 -8.76
C ASN A 33 7.73 1.38 -9.86
N GLN A 34 6.84 0.39 -9.91
CA GLN A 34 5.68 0.42 -10.82
C GLN A 34 4.77 1.61 -10.54
N LEU A 35 4.46 1.91 -9.27
CA LEU A 35 3.70 3.11 -8.90
C LEU A 35 4.41 4.40 -9.32
N HIS A 36 5.73 4.47 -9.13
CA HIS A 36 6.53 5.61 -9.57
C HIS A 36 6.47 5.80 -11.09
N LEU A 37 6.52 4.73 -11.88
CA LEU A 37 6.51 4.81 -13.33
C LEU A 37 5.11 5.05 -13.90
N ASN A 38 4.15 4.24 -13.47
CA ASN A 38 2.86 4.04 -14.13
C ASN A 38 1.68 4.59 -13.33
N GLY A 39 1.87 4.87 -12.04
CA GLY A 39 0.81 5.32 -11.13
C GLY A 39 -0.13 4.23 -10.62
N ILE A 40 0.04 3.00 -11.13
CA ILE A 40 -0.69 1.80 -10.74
C ILE A 40 0.24 0.59 -10.88
N VAL A 41 0.02 -0.44 -10.07
CA VAL A 41 0.72 -1.72 -10.17
C VAL A 41 0.11 -2.60 -11.27
N ASN A 42 0.83 -3.63 -11.70
CA ASN A 42 0.32 -4.61 -12.65
C ASN A 42 -0.94 -5.31 -12.12
N ALA A 43 -1.75 -5.82 -13.05
CA ALA A 43 -3.01 -6.49 -12.76
C ALA A 43 -2.85 -7.76 -11.89
N GLU A 44 -1.67 -8.40 -11.90
CA GLU A 44 -1.34 -9.55 -11.05
C GLU A 44 -1.49 -9.26 -9.55
N TYR A 45 -1.23 -8.01 -9.14
CA TYR A 45 -1.40 -7.53 -7.76
C TYR A 45 -2.86 -7.17 -7.42
N ARG A 46 -3.77 -7.28 -8.41
CA ARG A 46 -5.22 -7.02 -8.28
C ARG A 46 -5.55 -5.67 -7.63
N PRO A 47 -4.99 -4.55 -8.13
CA PRO A 47 -5.26 -3.24 -7.57
C PRO A 47 -6.75 -2.89 -7.68
N HIS A 48 -7.34 -2.47 -6.57
CA HIS A 48 -8.74 -2.04 -6.54
C HIS A 48 -8.93 -0.88 -5.56
N ILE A 49 -10.07 -0.21 -5.68
CA ILE A 49 -10.42 0.92 -4.81
C ILE A 49 -11.17 0.38 -3.60
N LEU A 50 -10.82 0.87 -2.41
CA LEU A 50 -11.56 0.59 -1.18
C LEU A 50 -12.82 1.45 -1.13
N ASP A 51 -13.98 0.84 -0.91
CA ASP A 51 -15.29 1.50 -0.88
C ASP A 51 -16.25 0.97 0.21
N ASN A 52 -15.70 0.23 1.19
CA ASN A 52 -16.46 -0.38 2.28
C ASN A 52 -17.24 0.66 3.10
N ARG A 53 -18.51 0.38 3.43
CA ARG A 53 -19.35 1.31 4.22
C ARG A 53 -18.72 1.56 5.60
N GLY A 54 -18.38 2.82 5.89
CA GLY A 54 -17.73 3.22 7.14
C GLY A 54 -16.22 2.93 7.21
N GLY A 55 -15.59 2.57 6.09
CA GLY A 55 -14.15 2.30 6.02
C GLY A 55 -13.28 3.56 6.11
N ASN A 56 -12.15 3.45 6.79
CA ASN A 56 -11.22 4.56 7.03
C ASN A 56 -10.39 4.97 5.80
N TYR A 57 -10.36 4.15 4.75
CA TYR A 57 -9.52 4.36 3.57
C TYR A 57 -10.31 4.46 2.27
N ASN A 58 -11.61 4.75 2.35
CA ASN A 58 -12.47 4.83 1.17
C ASN A 58 -11.91 5.81 0.12
N GLY A 59 -11.90 5.38 -1.14
CA GLY A 59 -11.32 6.11 -2.26
C GLY A 59 -9.80 5.94 -2.42
N SER A 60 -9.13 5.23 -1.51
CA SER A 60 -7.74 4.79 -1.68
C SER A 60 -7.69 3.51 -2.50
N TYR A 61 -6.58 3.30 -3.20
CA TYR A 61 -6.25 2.04 -3.84
C TYR A 61 -5.59 1.09 -2.85
N GLU A 62 -5.81 -0.20 -3.08
CA GLU A 62 -5.22 -1.30 -2.35
C GLU A 62 -4.73 -2.38 -3.32
N TYR A 63 -3.60 -3.00 -2.99
CA TYR A 63 -3.14 -4.23 -3.63
C TYR A 63 -2.41 -5.14 -2.64
N HIS A 64 -2.42 -6.44 -2.92
CA HIS A 64 -1.78 -7.47 -2.10
C HIS A 64 -0.36 -7.76 -2.60
N LEU A 65 0.57 -8.04 -1.69
CA LEU A 65 1.86 -8.64 -2.03
C LEU A 65 1.74 -10.17 -2.05
N SER A 66 2.76 -10.86 -2.59
CA SER A 66 2.88 -12.33 -2.56
C SER A 66 1.70 -13.08 -3.18
N ASP A 67 1.01 -12.49 -4.17
CA ASP A 67 -0.24 -13.02 -4.74
C ASP A 67 -1.28 -13.38 -3.64
N GLY A 68 -1.27 -12.63 -2.54
CA GLY A 68 -2.15 -12.81 -1.39
C GLY A 68 -1.85 -14.04 -0.51
N LYS A 69 -0.75 -14.77 -0.74
CA LYS A 69 -0.35 -15.93 0.08
C LYS A 69 0.13 -15.53 1.47
N VAL A 70 0.71 -14.34 1.58
CA VAL A 70 1.04 -13.69 2.86
C VAL A 70 0.07 -12.54 3.03
N ASP A 71 -0.53 -12.43 4.23
CA ASP A 71 -1.47 -11.36 4.57
C ASP A 71 -0.74 -10.02 4.72
N VAL A 72 -0.37 -9.41 3.60
CA VAL A 72 0.24 -8.08 3.50
C VAL A 72 -0.32 -7.35 2.29
N LEU A 73 -0.86 -6.17 2.53
CA LEU A 73 -1.38 -5.28 1.49
C LEU A 73 -0.76 -3.89 1.61
N VAL A 74 -0.83 -3.13 0.52
CA VAL A 74 -0.36 -1.75 0.42
C VAL A 74 -1.53 -0.84 0.08
N ILE A 75 -1.72 0.21 0.89
CA ILE A 75 -2.75 1.24 0.65
C ILE A 75 -2.07 2.50 0.13
N TYR A 76 -2.53 3.00 -1.01
CA TYR A 76 -2.02 4.22 -1.63
C TYR A 76 -3.14 5.09 -2.21
N MET A 77 -2.89 6.39 -2.36
CA MET A 77 -3.86 7.31 -2.94
C MET A 77 -3.19 8.26 -3.94
N PRO A 78 -3.48 8.12 -5.25
CA PRO A 78 -3.09 9.09 -6.26
C PRO A 78 -3.73 10.45 -5.99
N HIS A 79 -2.97 11.52 -6.19
CA HIS A 79 -3.51 12.87 -6.17
C HIS A 79 -4.34 13.12 -7.44
N LYS A 80 -5.45 13.86 -7.33
CA LYS A 80 -6.42 14.03 -8.44
C LYS A 80 -5.85 14.73 -9.68
N THR A 81 -4.93 15.68 -9.49
CA THR A 81 -4.39 16.51 -10.58
C THR A 81 -2.87 16.43 -10.72
N ASN A 82 -2.14 16.50 -9.60
CA ASN A 82 -0.68 16.37 -9.58
C ASN A 82 -0.19 14.92 -9.75
N PRO A 83 0.94 14.68 -10.45
CA PRO A 83 1.56 13.36 -10.56
C PRO A 83 2.27 12.98 -9.25
N SER A 84 1.50 12.81 -8.18
CA SER A 84 1.99 12.38 -6.87
C SER A 84 1.08 11.34 -6.26
N ILE A 85 1.65 10.40 -5.52
CA ILE A 85 0.94 9.30 -4.88
C ILE A 85 1.32 9.27 -3.41
N ARG A 86 0.33 9.29 -2.53
CA ARG A 86 0.55 9.10 -1.10
C ARG A 86 0.58 7.60 -0.81
N LEU A 87 1.64 7.14 -0.18
CA LEU A 87 1.76 5.79 0.35
C LEU A 87 1.30 5.82 1.80
N ILE A 88 0.13 5.24 2.08
CA ILE A 88 -0.63 5.49 3.32
C ILE A 88 -0.27 4.46 4.38
N ARG A 89 -0.40 3.17 4.06
CA ARG A 89 -0.12 2.05 4.95
C ARG A 89 0.44 0.85 4.18
N VAL A 90 1.16 -0.01 4.89
CA VAL A 90 1.48 -1.38 4.46
C VAL A 90 1.33 -2.31 5.67
N GLY A 91 0.90 -3.55 5.49
CA GLY A 91 0.74 -4.48 6.61
C GLY A 91 -0.42 -5.44 6.40
N SER A 92 -0.69 -6.26 7.40
CA SER A 92 -1.80 -7.24 7.38
C SER A 92 -3.17 -6.59 7.47
N HIS A 93 -4.22 -7.29 7.03
CA HIS A 93 -5.60 -6.79 7.18
C HIS A 93 -5.92 -6.39 8.63
N ASN A 94 -5.47 -7.18 9.59
CA ASN A 94 -5.72 -6.92 11.01
C ASN A 94 -5.04 -5.62 11.49
N GLU A 95 -3.79 -5.38 11.09
CA GLU A 95 -3.04 -4.16 11.42
C GLU A 95 -3.58 -2.89 10.73
N LEU A 96 -4.29 -3.07 9.61
CA LEU A 96 -4.74 -1.94 8.80
C LEU A 96 -6.20 -1.56 9.09
N PHE A 97 -7.07 -2.55 9.32
CA PHE A 97 -8.51 -2.34 9.45
C PHE A 97 -9.06 -2.59 10.85
N HIS A 98 -8.36 -3.34 11.71
CA HIS A 98 -8.88 -3.69 13.05
C HIS A 98 -8.06 -3.09 14.20
N SER A 99 -6.84 -2.63 13.96
CA SER A 99 -6.11 -1.89 14.99
C SER A 99 -6.77 -0.52 15.19
N THR A 100 -7.21 -0.23 16.41
CA THR A 100 -7.62 1.12 16.81
C THR A 100 -6.48 2.10 16.51
N LEU A 101 -6.81 3.24 15.87
CA LEU A 101 -5.95 4.41 15.88
C LEU A 101 -5.65 4.72 17.36
N LYS A 102 -4.40 4.49 17.78
CA LYS A 102 -3.91 4.99 19.06
C LYS A 102 -3.65 6.49 18.95
#